data_AF-A0A1H5Y2G6-F1
#
_entry.id   AF-A0A1H5Y2G6-F1
#
_cell.length_a   1.000
_cell.length_b   1.000
_cell.length_c   1.000
_cell.angle_alpha   90.00
_cell.angle_beta   90.00
_cell.angle_gamma   90.00
#
_symmetry.space_group_name_H-M   'P 1'
#
loop_
_entity.id
_entity.type
_entity.pdbx_description
1 polymer ?
#
loop_
_entity_poly.entity_id
_entity_poly.type
_entity_poly.pdbx_seq_one_letter_code
_entity_poly.pdbx_strand_id
1 'polypeptide(L)'
;MRNPPRPRIHRPGTVRALAVALAMLASVLLPAIVSPANALAFPTPRSFVSNLDLECFRTEAYTPPTGPILTTHLNPVLADLPREQIVLGPREQLCVPVAKNGVIPPQDVLGFIRYVDLSCYRTQGINVNRQLNLRHLNPVLTGLPPTNVVMTSPQQLCVPVIKNGVVPPDEVLRLVQYIDLKCYLIGPQAPLNRPLSLTQLNPVLTGLPVSNVNVTYNRQLCVPVQKGDQQIPPEVLNIVRWLDLVKYDLQAPALPVVPLTLTHINPMLAGLPKEQVTLNSPPQLAVPVAKNGVIPPD
;
A
#
# COMPACT_ATOMS: atom_id res chain seq x y z
N MET A 1 -46.59 -70.74 -30.85
CA MET A 1 -47.50 -71.73 -30.21
C MET A 1 -47.23 -71.70 -28.71
N ARG A 2 -48.11 -71.04 -27.96
CA ARG A 2 -49.07 -71.63 -26.99
C ARG A 2 -48.43 -72.12 -25.69
N ASN A 3 -48.43 -71.23 -24.69
CA ASN A 3 -48.44 -71.57 -23.26
C ASN A 3 -49.76 -72.25 -22.88
N PRO A 4 -49.77 -73.17 -21.89
CA PRO A 4 -50.96 -73.46 -21.12
C PRO A 4 -50.90 -72.91 -19.67
N PRO A 5 -52.05 -72.78 -18.98
CA PRO A 5 -52.25 -71.84 -17.88
C PRO A 5 -52.60 -72.45 -16.50
N ARG A 6 -52.29 -71.67 -15.44
CA ARG A 6 -53.00 -71.34 -14.16
C ARG A 6 -53.79 -72.44 -13.38
N PRO A 7 -53.84 -72.34 -12.02
CA PRO A 7 -54.93 -71.60 -11.38
C PRO A 7 -54.55 -70.71 -10.16
N ARG A 8 -55.42 -69.71 -9.95
CA ARG A 8 -55.47 -68.72 -8.85
C ARG A 8 -56.16 -69.31 -7.61
N ILE A 9 -55.83 -68.79 -6.42
CA ILE A 9 -56.80 -68.62 -5.32
C ILE A 9 -56.61 -67.22 -4.68
N HIS A 10 -57.74 -66.61 -4.33
CA HIS A 10 -57.97 -65.23 -3.91
C HIS A 10 -57.95 -65.03 -2.38
N ARG A 11 -57.42 -63.86 -1.93
CA ARG A 11 -57.89 -62.85 -0.91
C ARG A 11 -58.37 -63.35 0.49
N PRO A 12 -58.58 -62.49 1.53
CA PRO A 12 -58.43 -61.01 1.68
C PRO A 12 -57.70 -60.59 2.98
N GLY A 13 -57.60 -59.29 3.27
CA GLY A 13 -57.43 -58.82 4.67
C GLY A 13 -56.66 -57.52 4.86
N THR A 14 -57.33 -56.39 4.71
CA THR A 14 -56.99 -55.09 5.32
C THR A 14 -56.92 -55.19 6.86
N VAL A 15 -56.02 -54.45 7.52
CA VAL A 15 -56.29 -53.52 8.66
C VAL A 15 -54.96 -52.98 9.27
N ARG A 16 -54.93 -51.64 9.33
CA ARG A 16 -54.24 -50.65 10.20
C ARG A 16 -53.26 -51.05 11.33
N ALA A 17 -52.41 -50.04 11.60
CA ALA A 17 -51.87 -49.57 12.89
C ALA A 17 -50.49 -50.15 13.31
N LEU A 18 -49.42 -49.34 13.24
CA LEU A 18 -48.86 -48.44 14.28
C LEU A 18 -47.99 -49.18 15.31
N ALA A 19 -46.66 -48.93 15.31
CA ALA A 19 -45.82 -48.82 16.52
C ALA A 19 -44.32 -48.63 16.20
N VAL A 20 -43.77 -47.52 16.73
CA VAL A 20 -42.47 -47.35 17.44
C VAL A 20 -41.18 -47.65 16.65
N ALA A 21 -40.44 -46.67 16.10
CA ALA A 21 -39.63 -45.60 16.73
C ALA A 21 -38.28 -46.06 17.35
N LEU A 22 -37.24 -45.24 17.08
CA LEU A 22 -35.87 -45.23 17.61
C LEU A 22 -34.84 -46.21 17.02
N ALA A 23 -34.23 -45.78 15.90
CA ALA A 23 -32.80 -46.01 15.66
C ALA A 23 -32.11 -44.64 15.73
N MET A 24 -31.50 -44.33 16.88
CA MET A 24 -30.72 -43.10 17.08
C MET A 24 -29.43 -43.18 16.26
N LEU A 25 -29.40 -42.48 15.13
CA LEU A 25 -28.16 -42.00 14.51
C LEU A 25 -27.54 -40.97 15.48
N ALA A 26 -26.49 -41.37 16.20
CA ALA A 26 -25.59 -40.44 16.86
C ALA A 26 -24.67 -39.82 15.80
N SER A 27 -25.20 -38.87 15.03
CA SER A 27 -24.40 -37.96 14.21
C SER A 27 -23.65 -37.04 15.17
N VAL A 28 -22.36 -37.31 15.36
CA VAL A 28 -21.44 -36.46 16.12
C VAL A 28 -21.35 -35.11 15.40
N LEU A 29 -22.19 -34.16 15.83
CA LEU A 29 -22.05 -32.74 15.54
C LEU A 29 -20.83 -32.24 16.30
N LEU A 30 -19.64 -32.39 15.71
CA LEU A 30 -18.49 -31.59 16.09
C LEU A 30 -18.82 -30.14 15.72
N PRO A 31 -18.95 -29.21 16.67
CA PRO A 31 -18.96 -27.80 16.32
C PRO A 31 -17.61 -27.51 15.66
N ALA A 32 -17.63 -27.14 14.39
CA ALA A 32 -16.47 -26.54 13.75
C ALA A 32 -16.11 -25.32 14.60
N ILE A 33 -15.01 -25.44 15.37
CA ILE A 33 -14.38 -24.31 16.03
C ILE A 33 -13.83 -23.46 14.88
N VAL A 34 -14.67 -22.54 14.39
CA VAL A 34 -14.22 -21.48 13.51
C VAL A 34 -13.36 -20.58 14.39
N SER A 35 -12.05 -20.83 14.39
CA SER A 35 -11.10 -19.93 15.02
C SER A 35 -11.38 -18.52 14.47
N PRO A 36 -11.70 -17.53 15.32
CA PRO A 36 -11.86 -16.17 14.84
C PRO A 36 -10.55 -15.79 14.15
N ALA A 37 -10.65 -15.31 12.91
CA ALA A 37 -9.51 -14.70 12.23
C ALA A 37 -9.00 -13.58 13.15
N ASN A 38 -7.81 -13.76 13.72
CA ASN A 38 -7.20 -12.75 14.56
C ASN A 38 -6.90 -11.54 13.65
N ALA A 39 -7.68 -10.48 13.81
CA ALA A 39 -7.44 -9.20 13.14
C ALA A 39 -6.00 -8.76 13.43
N LEU A 40 -5.26 -8.38 12.38
CA LEU A 40 -3.91 -7.87 12.55
C LEU A 40 -3.95 -6.58 13.37
N ALA A 41 -3.23 -6.54 14.49
CA ALA A 41 -3.03 -5.30 15.22
C ALA A 41 -2.27 -4.30 14.33
N PHE A 42 -2.66 -3.02 14.36
CA PHE A 42 -1.92 -2.01 13.64
C PHE A 42 -0.49 -1.87 14.19
N PRO A 43 0.52 -1.71 13.33
CA PRO A 43 1.87 -1.42 13.76
C PRO A 43 1.91 -0.05 14.43
N THR A 44 2.89 0.15 15.30
CA THR A 44 3.13 1.46 15.87
C THR A 44 3.58 2.46 14.78
N PRO A 45 3.33 3.76 14.94
CA PRO A 45 3.72 4.75 13.93
C PRO A 45 5.20 4.68 13.58
N ARG A 46 6.08 4.59 14.58
CA ARG A 46 7.53 4.47 14.34
C ARG A 46 7.88 3.17 13.63
N SER A 47 7.30 2.04 14.05
CA SER A 47 7.61 0.74 13.46
C SER A 47 7.20 0.68 11.99
N PHE A 48 6.03 1.22 11.65
CA PHE A 48 5.55 1.30 10.26
C PHE A 48 6.41 2.25 9.41
N VAL A 49 6.58 3.50 9.85
CA VAL A 49 7.26 4.54 9.05
C VAL A 49 8.73 4.17 8.83
N SER A 50 9.45 3.71 9.86
CA SER A 50 10.89 3.44 9.78
C SER A 50 11.24 2.30 8.82
N ASN A 51 10.27 1.43 8.53
CA ASN A 51 10.46 0.28 7.64
C ASN A 51 9.84 0.50 6.25
N LEU A 52 9.20 1.64 5.98
CA LEU A 52 8.57 1.93 4.70
C LEU A 52 9.56 2.59 3.74
N ASP A 53 10.10 1.78 2.84
CA ASP A 53 10.93 2.26 1.75
C ASP A 53 10.34 1.83 0.42
N LEU A 54 10.37 2.74 -0.54
CA LEU A 54 9.74 2.53 -1.84
C LEU A 54 10.74 2.72 -2.97
N GLU A 55 10.84 1.73 -3.85
CA GLU A 55 11.49 1.88 -5.14
C GLU A 55 10.46 2.44 -6.13
N CYS A 56 10.76 3.59 -6.71
CA CYS A 56 9.87 4.31 -7.62
C CYS A 56 10.35 4.14 -9.05
N PHE A 57 9.50 3.53 -9.88
CA PHE A 57 9.71 3.18 -11.28
C PHE A 57 9.17 4.26 -12.19
N ARG A 58 9.85 4.54 -13.32
CA ARG A 58 9.24 5.36 -14.38
C ARG A 58 8.13 4.56 -15.05
N THR A 59 7.08 5.25 -15.43
CA THR A 59 5.93 4.65 -16.10
C THR A 59 5.61 5.40 -17.38
N GLU A 60 4.84 4.76 -18.27
CA GLU A 60 4.14 5.49 -19.33
C GLU A 60 3.17 6.50 -18.70
N ALA A 61 3.02 7.64 -19.38
CA ALA A 61 2.09 8.68 -18.96
C ALA A 61 0.65 8.18 -19.03
N TYR A 62 -0.11 8.44 -17.97
CA TYR A 62 -1.55 8.23 -17.90
C TYR A 62 -2.17 9.36 -17.07
N THR A 63 -3.19 10.05 -17.59
CA THR A 63 -3.87 11.11 -16.85
C THR A 63 -5.27 10.62 -16.46
N PRO A 64 -5.57 10.48 -15.15
CA PRO A 64 -6.89 10.06 -14.72
C PRO A 64 -7.92 11.17 -14.97
N PRO A 65 -9.19 10.83 -15.28
CA PRO A 65 -10.26 11.81 -15.41
C PRO A 65 -10.71 12.32 -14.04
N THR A 66 -9.93 13.21 -13.43
CA THR A 66 -10.24 13.82 -12.12
C THR A 66 -10.47 15.32 -12.22
N GLY A 67 -11.44 15.84 -11.46
CA GLY A 67 -11.56 17.27 -11.19
C GLY A 67 -10.54 17.76 -10.15
N PRO A 68 -10.68 19.01 -9.69
CA PRO A 68 -9.87 19.54 -8.59
C PRO A 68 -10.02 18.70 -7.31
N ILE A 69 -8.91 18.43 -6.65
CA ILE A 69 -8.80 17.68 -5.41
C ILE A 69 -8.28 18.64 -4.33
N LEU A 70 -9.08 18.90 -3.31
CA LEU A 70 -8.64 19.63 -2.13
C LEU A 70 -7.67 18.75 -1.31
N THR A 71 -6.54 19.28 -0.90
CA THR A 71 -5.53 18.59 -0.08
C THR A 71 -5.27 19.36 1.20
N THR A 72 -5.05 18.63 2.30
CA THR A 72 -4.70 19.21 3.61
C THR A 72 -3.55 18.40 4.21
N HIS A 73 -2.51 19.07 4.71
CA HIS A 73 -1.37 18.39 5.32
C HIS A 73 -1.75 17.74 6.64
N LEU A 74 -1.30 16.50 6.85
CA LEU A 74 -1.56 15.73 8.07
C LEU A 74 -0.41 15.82 9.06
N ASN A 75 0.80 16.04 8.58
CA ASN A 75 1.98 16.07 9.45
C ASN A 75 1.94 17.29 10.39
N PRO A 76 2.17 17.11 11.70
CA PRO A 76 2.07 18.21 12.67
C PRO A 76 3.09 19.34 12.42
N VAL A 77 4.24 19.07 11.82
CA VAL A 77 5.26 20.09 11.49
C VAL A 77 4.82 20.97 10.31
N LEU A 78 3.84 20.51 9.52
CA LEU A 78 3.34 21.17 8.32
C LEU A 78 1.85 21.52 8.40
N ALA A 79 1.24 21.37 9.57
CA ALA A 79 -0.20 21.56 9.78
C ALA A 79 -0.65 23.02 9.59
N ASP A 80 0.29 23.97 9.63
CA ASP A 80 0.06 25.39 9.38
C ASP A 80 0.04 25.75 7.89
N LEU A 81 0.38 24.82 6.99
CA LEU A 81 0.29 25.04 5.55
C LEU A 81 -1.18 25.09 5.11
N PRO A 82 -1.53 26.00 4.16
CA PRO A 82 -2.90 26.16 3.72
C PRO A 82 -3.42 24.90 3.01
N ARG A 83 -4.72 24.69 3.10
CA ARG A 83 -5.44 23.74 2.24
C ARG A 83 -5.34 24.20 0.79
N GLU A 84 -5.25 23.26 -0.13
CA GLU A 84 -5.03 23.59 -1.54
C GLU A 84 -5.80 22.67 -2.49
N GLN A 85 -6.41 23.24 -3.53
CA GLN A 85 -6.94 22.48 -4.66
C GLN A 85 -5.83 22.19 -5.67
N ILE A 86 -5.67 20.92 -6.03
CA ILE A 86 -4.73 20.46 -7.05
C ILE A 86 -5.46 19.66 -8.13
N VAL A 87 -4.85 19.55 -9.30
CA VAL A 87 -5.33 18.65 -10.38
C VAL A 87 -4.26 17.60 -10.63
N LEU A 88 -4.68 16.35 -10.84
CA LEU A 88 -3.77 15.29 -11.25
C LEU A 88 -3.43 15.47 -12.73
N GLY A 89 -2.15 15.62 -13.00
CA GLY A 89 -1.58 15.53 -14.34
C GLY A 89 -1.26 14.09 -14.72
N PRO A 90 -0.34 13.89 -15.69
CA PRO A 90 0.08 12.54 -16.06
C PRO A 90 0.80 11.83 -14.91
N ARG A 91 0.58 10.53 -14.79
CA ARG A 91 1.37 9.60 -13.98
C ARG A 91 2.80 9.61 -14.47
N GLU A 92 3.74 9.79 -13.55
CA GLU A 92 5.17 9.78 -13.83
C GLU A 92 5.87 8.56 -13.22
N GLN A 93 5.33 8.04 -12.10
CA GLN A 93 5.95 6.93 -11.37
C GLN A 93 4.95 5.97 -10.74
N LEU A 94 5.39 4.73 -10.54
CA LEU A 94 4.81 3.77 -9.60
C LEU A 94 5.86 3.43 -8.54
N CYS A 95 5.56 3.68 -7.26
CA CYS A 95 6.40 3.37 -6.13
C CYS A 95 5.92 2.09 -5.43
N VAL A 96 6.83 1.15 -5.19
CA VAL A 96 6.54 -0.17 -4.61
C VAL A 96 7.51 -0.50 -3.47
N PRO A 97 7.09 -1.29 -2.47
CA PRO A 97 7.85 -1.50 -1.25
C PRO A 97 9.08 -2.39 -1.47
N VAL A 98 10.21 -1.98 -0.88
CA VAL A 98 11.49 -2.70 -0.96
C VAL A 98 12.17 -2.80 0.41
N ALA A 99 12.92 -3.89 0.62
CA ALA A 99 13.89 -4.00 1.70
C ALA A 99 15.27 -3.56 1.21
N LYS A 100 16.12 -3.08 2.14
CA LYS A 100 17.51 -2.69 1.86
C LYS A 100 18.48 -3.62 2.55
N ASN A 101 19.52 -4.02 1.83
CA ASN A 101 20.67 -4.79 2.35
C ASN A 101 20.25 -6.04 3.13
N GLY A 102 19.18 -6.72 2.71
CA GLY A 102 18.64 -7.90 3.38
C GLY A 102 17.95 -7.63 4.72
N VAL A 103 17.81 -6.37 5.15
CA VAL A 103 17.07 -6.01 6.36
C VAL A 103 15.57 -6.05 6.06
N ILE A 104 14.94 -7.17 6.39
CA ILE A 104 13.50 -7.39 6.22
C ILE A 104 12.75 -6.77 7.41
N PRO A 105 11.65 -6.02 7.18
CA PRO A 105 10.81 -5.51 8.25
C PRO A 105 10.27 -6.64 9.16
N PRO A 106 10.02 -6.36 10.46
CA PRO A 106 9.31 -7.28 11.35
C PRO A 106 7.99 -7.78 10.73
N GLN A 107 7.58 -9.03 11.02
CA GLN A 107 6.43 -9.67 10.33
C GLN A 107 5.11 -8.92 10.50
N ASP A 108 4.86 -8.37 11.69
CA ASP A 108 3.70 -7.54 12.01
C ASP A 108 3.65 -6.27 11.15
N VAL A 109 4.81 -5.71 10.80
CA VAL A 109 4.94 -4.54 9.93
C VAL A 109 4.92 -4.92 8.45
N LEU A 110 5.62 -5.99 8.08
CA LEU A 110 5.72 -6.50 6.72
C LEU A 110 4.34 -6.86 6.16
N GLY A 111 3.44 -7.37 7.02
CA GLY A 111 2.05 -7.66 6.67
C GLY A 111 1.30 -6.46 6.08
N PHE A 112 1.69 -5.23 6.46
CA PHE A 112 1.13 -3.99 5.91
C PHE A 112 2.00 -3.43 4.77
N ILE A 113 3.30 -3.26 5.01
CA ILE A 113 4.21 -2.54 4.09
C ILE A 113 4.24 -3.16 2.70
N ARG A 114 4.17 -4.49 2.59
CA ARG A 114 4.21 -5.19 1.30
C ARG A 114 3.06 -4.82 0.34
N TYR A 115 2.02 -4.17 0.84
CA TYR A 115 0.87 -3.70 0.06
C TYR A 115 0.86 -2.18 -0.17
N VAL A 116 1.89 -1.44 0.26
CA VAL A 116 1.96 0.02 0.08
C VAL A 116 2.49 0.34 -1.32
N ASP A 117 1.60 0.38 -2.29
CA ASP A 117 1.91 0.76 -3.66
C ASP A 117 1.31 2.11 -4.00
N LEU A 118 2.11 3.03 -4.53
CA LEU A 118 1.69 4.39 -4.79
C LEU A 118 1.88 4.77 -6.26
N SER A 119 0.80 5.16 -6.92
CA SER A 119 0.85 5.78 -8.25
C SER A 119 1.04 7.29 -8.08
N CYS A 120 2.10 7.84 -8.67
CA CYS A 120 2.49 9.24 -8.51
C CYS A 120 2.21 10.05 -9.78
N TYR A 121 1.29 11.00 -9.66
CA TYR A 121 0.87 11.90 -10.73
C TYR A 121 1.53 13.24 -10.56
N ARG A 122 1.96 13.83 -11.68
CA ARG A 122 2.38 15.22 -11.71
C ARG A 122 1.28 16.10 -11.13
N THR A 123 1.67 17.10 -10.36
CA THR A 123 0.74 18.12 -9.87
C THR A 123 1.41 19.48 -9.83
N GLN A 124 0.61 20.51 -9.61
CA GLN A 124 1.06 21.88 -9.43
C GLN A 124 0.29 22.49 -8.27
N GLY A 125 0.88 23.52 -7.66
CA GLY A 125 0.29 24.17 -6.52
C GLY A 125 1.17 25.25 -5.90
N ILE A 126 0.81 25.67 -4.69
CA ILE A 126 1.37 26.78 -3.95
C ILE A 126 2.78 26.43 -3.49
N ASN A 127 3.69 27.39 -3.68
CA ASN A 127 5.04 27.32 -3.14
C ASN A 127 5.02 27.61 -1.63
N VAL A 128 5.68 26.77 -0.83
CA VAL A 128 5.61 26.83 0.65
C VAL A 128 6.92 27.28 1.32
N ASN A 129 8.04 27.30 0.59
CA ASN A 129 9.38 27.79 1.01
C ASN A 129 9.73 27.49 2.49
N ARG A 130 9.57 26.23 2.91
CA ARG A 130 9.71 25.81 4.31
C ARG A 130 11.10 25.25 4.56
N GLN A 131 11.85 25.84 5.49
CA GLN A 131 13.10 25.25 5.99
C GLN A 131 12.79 24.07 6.92
N LEU A 132 13.51 22.97 6.72
CA LEU A 132 13.35 21.72 7.46
C LEU A 132 14.73 21.11 7.76
N ASN A 133 14.86 20.53 8.96
CA ASN A 133 15.96 19.62 9.30
C ASN A 133 15.45 18.18 9.21
N LEU A 134 16.03 17.38 8.33
CA LEU A 134 15.61 16.01 8.06
C LEU A 134 16.55 15.01 8.72
N ARG A 135 16.00 13.95 9.32
CA ARG A 135 16.77 12.83 9.86
C ARG A 135 16.21 11.51 9.35
N HIS A 136 17.08 10.62 8.86
CA HIS A 136 16.64 9.30 8.41
C HIS A 136 16.08 8.45 9.55
N LEU A 137 14.97 7.78 9.28
CA LEU A 137 14.33 6.81 10.17
C LEU A 137 14.65 5.37 9.77
N ASN A 138 15.06 5.13 8.53
CA ASN A 138 15.36 3.79 8.07
C ASN A 138 16.54 3.16 8.86
N PRO A 139 16.42 1.93 9.37
CA PRO A 139 17.47 1.26 10.15
C PRO A 139 18.84 1.15 9.49
N VAL A 140 18.90 1.12 8.15
CA VAL A 140 20.15 1.05 7.37
C VAL A 140 20.79 2.44 7.19
N LEU A 141 20.01 3.52 7.36
CA LEU A 141 20.41 4.91 7.10
C LEU A 141 20.39 5.82 8.34
N THR A 142 19.92 5.35 9.51
CA THR A 142 19.79 6.16 10.74
C THR A 142 21.10 6.73 11.28
N GLY A 143 22.24 6.12 10.95
CA GLY A 143 23.57 6.60 11.34
C GLY A 143 24.06 7.84 10.56
N LEU A 144 23.31 8.30 9.56
CA LEU A 144 23.67 9.47 8.77
C LEU A 144 23.37 10.78 9.51
N PRO A 145 24.16 11.85 9.28
CA PRO A 145 23.90 13.14 9.87
C PRO A 145 22.56 13.73 9.37
N PRO A 146 21.88 14.56 10.18
CA PRO A 146 20.73 15.31 9.71
C PRO A 146 21.08 16.27 8.56
N THR A 147 20.11 16.51 7.68
CA THR A 147 20.27 17.37 6.49
C THR A 147 19.29 18.54 6.54
N ASN A 148 19.79 19.76 6.33
CA ASN A 148 18.94 20.95 6.20
C ASN A 148 18.48 21.12 4.75
N VAL A 149 17.18 21.28 4.55
CA VAL A 149 16.58 21.50 3.23
C VAL A 149 15.55 22.62 3.26
N VAL A 150 15.24 23.17 2.08
CA VAL A 150 14.12 24.05 1.81
C VAL A 150 13.14 23.30 0.92
N MET A 151 11.91 23.13 1.39
CA MET A 151 10.79 22.57 0.65
C MET A 151 10.05 23.68 -0.09
N THR A 152 9.96 23.59 -1.42
CA THR A 152 9.51 24.71 -2.27
C THR A 152 8.18 24.44 -2.95
N SER A 153 8.18 23.80 -4.11
CA SER A 153 7.01 23.65 -4.98
C SER A 153 6.53 22.20 -5.03
N PRO A 154 5.20 21.95 -5.05
CA PRO A 154 4.68 20.60 -5.24
C PRO A 154 4.99 20.11 -6.66
N GLN A 155 5.34 18.84 -6.75
CA GLN A 155 5.74 18.17 -7.99
C GLN A 155 4.81 17.00 -8.29
N GLN A 156 4.44 16.21 -7.27
CA GLN A 156 3.60 15.03 -7.44
C GLN A 156 2.59 14.86 -6.31
N LEU A 157 1.47 14.20 -6.62
CA LEU A 157 0.61 13.54 -5.64
C LEU A 157 0.68 12.03 -5.88
N CYS A 158 1.14 11.29 -4.89
CA CYS A 158 1.20 9.84 -4.87
C CYS A 158 0.00 9.28 -4.11
N VAL A 159 -0.77 8.40 -4.74
CA VAL A 159 -2.02 7.86 -4.21
C VAL A 159 -2.01 6.33 -4.22
N PRO A 160 -2.70 5.67 -3.29
CA PRO A 160 -2.59 4.23 -3.11
C PRO A 160 -3.33 3.46 -4.19
N VAL A 161 -2.67 2.43 -4.71
CA VAL A 161 -3.19 1.51 -5.73
C VAL A 161 -2.95 0.06 -5.31
N ILE A 162 -3.65 -0.87 -5.94
CA ILE A 162 -3.33 -2.30 -5.93
C ILE A 162 -2.91 -2.76 -7.33
N LYS A 163 -2.08 -3.79 -7.38
CA LYS A 163 -1.60 -4.39 -8.64
C LYS A 163 -2.33 -5.70 -8.95
N ASN A 164 -2.70 -5.88 -10.21
CA ASN A 164 -3.24 -7.12 -10.79
C ASN A 164 -4.43 -7.71 -9.99
N GLY A 165 -5.22 -6.85 -9.36
CA GLY A 165 -6.37 -7.27 -8.54
C GLY A 165 -5.99 -7.98 -7.23
N VAL A 166 -4.72 -7.94 -6.81
CA VAL A 166 -4.29 -8.48 -5.52
C VAL A 166 -4.75 -7.52 -4.42
N VAL A 167 -5.89 -7.86 -3.80
CA VAL A 167 -6.48 -7.07 -2.72
C VAL A 167 -5.80 -7.44 -1.39
N PRO A 168 -5.34 -6.47 -0.59
CA PRO A 168 -4.82 -6.73 0.75
C PRO A 168 -5.92 -7.20 1.72
N PRO A 169 -5.57 -7.85 2.84
CA PRO A 169 -6.52 -8.10 3.93
C PRO A 169 -7.20 -6.80 4.42
N ASP A 170 -8.41 -6.90 4.94
CA ASP A 170 -9.24 -5.73 5.29
C ASP A 170 -8.54 -4.77 6.27
N GLU A 171 -7.86 -5.29 7.30
CA GLU A 171 -7.10 -4.45 8.24
C GLU A 171 -5.98 -3.68 7.55
N VAL A 172 -5.31 -4.32 6.58
CA VAL A 172 -4.25 -3.69 5.80
C VAL A 172 -4.84 -2.66 4.85
N LEU A 173 -5.94 -2.98 4.16
CA LEU A 173 -6.65 -2.06 3.27
C LEU A 173 -7.08 -0.80 4.03
N ARG A 174 -7.61 -0.95 5.25
CA ARG A 174 -8.04 0.15 6.12
C ARG A 174 -6.93 1.15 6.43
N LEU A 175 -5.68 0.72 6.47
CA LEU A 175 -4.51 1.61 6.61
C LEU A 175 -4.05 2.17 5.26
N VAL A 176 -3.74 1.28 4.30
CA VAL A 176 -3.06 1.64 3.06
C VAL A 176 -3.88 2.58 2.19
N GLN A 177 -5.21 2.45 2.18
CA GLN A 177 -6.08 3.29 1.35
C GLN A 177 -6.04 4.79 1.68
N TYR A 178 -5.50 5.16 2.84
CA TYR A 178 -5.35 6.56 3.26
C TYR A 178 -3.91 7.10 3.14
N ILE A 179 -2.99 6.33 2.56
CA ILE A 179 -1.61 6.78 2.34
C ILE A 179 -1.55 7.63 1.06
N ASP A 180 -1.74 8.93 1.23
CA ASP A 180 -1.56 9.89 0.16
C ASP A 180 -0.40 10.82 0.49
N LEU A 181 0.54 10.91 -0.45
CA LEU A 181 1.76 11.68 -0.26
C LEU A 181 1.87 12.79 -1.30
N LYS A 182 1.99 14.03 -0.84
CA LYS A 182 2.30 15.18 -1.69
C LYS A 182 3.81 15.39 -1.68
N CYS A 183 4.43 15.30 -2.86
CA CYS A 183 5.88 15.40 -3.02
C CYS A 183 6.27 16.80 -3.48
N TYR A 184 7.15 17.44 -2.72
CA TYR A 184 7.67 18.78 -2.97
C TYR A 184 9.12 18.71 -3.43
N LEU A 185 9.53 19.60 -4.32
CA LEU A 185 10.94 19.84 -4.60
C LEU A 185 11.65 20.29 -3.30
N ILE A 186 12.83 19.73 -3.04
CA ILE A 186 13.69 20.15 -1.94
C ILE A 186 15.07 20.59 -2.45
N GLY A 187 15.74 21.48 -1.72
CA GLY A 187 17.12 21.88 -1.99
C GLY A 187 17.86 22.30 -0.71
N PRO A 188 19.20 22.38 -0.70
CA PRO A 188 20.10 22.04 -1.81
C PRO A 188 20.08 20.54 -2.13
N GLN A 189 20.44 20.19 -3.37
CA GLN A 189 20.64 18.80 -3.75
C GLN A 189 22.01 18.34 -3.27
N ALA A 190 22.02 17.33 -2.42
CA ALA A 190 23.20 16.70 -1.86
C ALA A 190 23.16 15.19 -2.18
N PRO A 191 24.29 14.60 -2.62
CA PRO A 191 24.34 13.19 -2.89
C PRO A 191 24.44 12.39 -1.57
N LEU A 192 23.72 11.26 -1.51
CA LEU A 192 23.86 10.26 -0.45
C LEU A 192 25.10 9.37 -0.67
N ASN A 193 25.46 9.13 -1.93
CA ASN A 193 26.58 8.28 -2.38
C ASN A 193 26.65 6.94 -1.65
N ARG A 194 25.51 6.25 -1.59
CA ARG A 194 25.37 5.01 -0.82
C ARG A 194 25.05 3.83 -1.74
N PRO A 195 25.91 2.81 -1.83
CA PRO A 195 25.54 1.56 -2.47
C PRO A 195 24.53 0.82 -1.60
N LEU A 196 23.48 0.29 -2.22
CA LEU A 196 22.44 -0.50 -1.57
C LEU A 196 22.05 -1.70 -2.44
N SER A 197 21.61 -2.76 -1.77
CA SER A 197 20.93 -3.90 -2.39
C SER A 197 19.44 -3.81 -2.09
N LEU A 198 18.59 -3.77 -3.11
CA LEU A 198 17.14 -3.66 -2.99
C LEU A 198 16.46 -5.00 -3.29
N THR A 199 15.54 -5.42 -2.42
CA THR A 199 14.73 -6.62 -2.60
C THR A 199 13.25 -6.24 -2.57
N GLN A 200 12.51 -6.64 -3.61
CA GLN A 200 11.08 -6.36 -3.73
C GLN A 200 10.28 -7.06 -2.63
N LEU A 201 9.48 -6.28 -1.90
CA LEU A 201 8.57 -6.80 -0.88
C LEU A 201 7.16 -7.01 -1.43
N ASN A 202 6.82 -6.36 -2.54
CA ASN A 202 5.49 -6.48 -3.11
C ASN A 202 5.21 -7.90 -3.63
N PRO A 203 4.09 -8.53 -3.25
CA PRO A 203 3.79 -9.93 -3.62
C PRO A 203 3.66 -10.18 -5.13
N VAL A 204 3.39 -9.15 -5.93
CA VAL A 204 3.32 -9.24 -7.40
C VAL A 204 4.72 -9.15 -8.05
N LEU A 205 5.71 -8.61 -7.32
CA LEU A 205 7.05 -8.29 -7.84
C LEU A 205 8.19 -9.08 -7.16
N THR A 206 7.89 -9.97 -6.20
CA THR A 206 8.90 -10.77 -5.49
C THR A 206 9.73 -11.69 -6.39
N GLY A 207 9.29 -11.95 -7.63
CA GLY A 207 10.05 -12.71 -8.62
C GLY A 207 11.17 -11.91 -9.30
N LEU A 208 11.26 -10.59 -9.08
CA LEU A 208 12.33 -9.78 -9.64
C LEU A 208 13.66 -10.03 -8.91
N PRO A 209 14.80 -9.99 -9.63
CA PRO A 209 16.10 -10.16 -9.01
C PRO A 209 16.40 -9.00 -8.05
N VAL A 210 17.28 -9.27 -7.09
CA VAL A 210 17.85 -8.24 -6.22
C VAL A 210 18.57 -7.18 -7.06
N SER A 211 18.28 -5.90 -6.82
CA SER A 211 18.85 -4.78 -7.55
C SER A 211 19.96 -4.12 -6.74
N ASN A 212 21.19 -4.10 -7.28
CA ASN A 212 22.30 -3.35 -6.68
C ASN A 212 22.32 -1.95 -7.27
N VAL A 213 22.14 -0.94 -6.42
CA VAL A 213 21.99 0.46 -6.83
C VAL A 213 22.97 1.36 -6.10
N ASN A 214 23.25 2.51 -6.68
CA ASN A 214 23.89 3.63 -5.98
C ASN A 214 22.88 4.76 -5.78
N VAL A 215 22.63 5.13 -4.54
CA VAL A 215 21.75 6.25 -4.17
C VAL A 215 22.53 7.55 -4.26
N THR A 216 22.00 8.48 -5.04
CA THR A 216 22.68 9.74 -5.36
C THR A 216 21.93 10.92 -4.76
N TYR A 217 21.47 11.87 -5.56
CA TYR A 217 20.94 13.15 -5.08
C TYR A 217 19.54 13.00 -4.50
N ASN A 218 19.26 13.67 -3.37
CA ASN A 218 17.89 13.95 -2.99
C ASN A 218 17.21 14.78 -4.11
N ARG A 219 15.88 14.73 -4.16
CA ARG A 219 15.08 15.49 -5.14
C ARG A 219 13.82 16.03 -4.53
N GLN A 220 13.07 15.17 -3.86
CA GLN A 220 11.74 15.51 -3.35
C GLN A 220 11.56 15.04 -1.91
N LEU A 221 10.73 15.76 -1.17
CA LEU A 221 10.18 15.33 0.11
C LEU A 221 8.67 15.10 -0.07
N CYS A 222 8.25 13.87 0.13
CA CYS A 222 6.85 13.44 0.10
C CYS A 222 6.29 13.45 1.52
N VAL A 223 5.19 14.15 1.73
CA VAL A 223 4.57 14.38 3.04
C VAL A 223 3.10 13.96 3.02
N PRO A 224 2.54 13.51 4.16
CA PRO A 224 1.20 12.95 4.16
C PRO A 224 0.14 14.05 4.08
N VAL A 225 -0.82 13.84 3.19
CA VAL A 225 -1.98 14.73 3.00
C VAL A 225 -3.27 13.91 3.07
N GLN A 226 -4.37 14.54 3.46
CA GLN A 226 -5.71 14.02 3.20
C GLN A 226 -6.31 14.69 1.96
N LYS A 227 -7.17 13.97 1.24
CA LYS A 227 -7.93 14.53 0.11
C LYS A 227 -9.36 14.85 0.54
N GLY A 228 -9.89 15.96 0.04
CA GLY A 228 -11.21 16.47 0.40
C GLY A 228 -11.35 16.67 1.91
N ASP A 229 -12.51 16.25 2.41
CA ASP A 229 -12.83 16.14 3.83
C ASP A 229 -12.98 14.65 4.23
N GLN A 230 -12.13 13.79 3.66
CA GLN A 230 -12.13 12.36 3.97
C GLN A 230 -11.99 12.13 5.48
N GLN A 231 -12.94 11.38 6.05
CA GLN A 231 -12.81 10.90 7.42
C GLN A 231 -11.80 9.77 7.47
N ILE A 232 -10.65 10.03 8.09
CA ILE A 232 -9.61 9.04 8.37
C ILE A 232 -9.84 8.50 9.79
N PRO A 233 -9.97 7.18 9.98
CA PRO A 233 -10.08 6.60 11.32
C PRO A 233 -8.92 7.07 12.22
N PRO A 234 -9.15 7.44 13.48
CA PRO A 234 -8.12 8.00 14.36
C PRO A 234 -6.87 7.12 14.49
N GLU A 235 -7.05 5.80 14.57
CA GLU A 235 -5.97 4.82 14.64
C GLU A 235 -5.11 4.77 13.36
N VAL A 236 -5.73 5.01 12.20
CA VAL A 236 -5.04 5.12 10.90
C VAL A 236 -4.31 6.45 10.81
N LEU A 237 -4.99 7.56 11.17
CA LEU A 237 -4.40 8.89 11.18
C LEU A 237 -3.17 8.97 12.09
N ASN A 238 -3.20 8.26 13.23
CA ASN A 238 -2.08 8.17 14.17
C ASN A 238 -0.80 7.61 13.55
N ILE A 239 -0.91 6.83 12.47
CA ILE A 239 0.23 6.27 11.72
C ILE A 239 0.53 7.15 10.48
N VAL A 240 -0.47 7.36 9.63
CA VAL A 240 -0.30 7.98 8.29
C VAL A 240 0.29 9.40 8.39
N ARG A 241 -0.07 10.18 9.40
CA ARG A 241 0.42 11.56 9.57
C ARG A 241 1.94 11.70 9.71
N TRP A 242 2.63 10.59 9.94
CA TRP A 242 4.09 10.53 10.13
C TRP A 242 4.85 10.05 8.89
N LEU A 243 4.16 9.78 7.78
CA LEU A 243 4.78 9.24 6.57
C LEU A 243 5.47 10.30 5.73
N ASP A 244 6.71 10.59 6.10
CA ASP A 244 7.58 11.48 5.34
C ASP A 244 8.68 10.69 4.65
N LEU A 245 8.74 10.80 3.32
CA LEU A 245 9.72 10.08 2.51
C LEU A 245 10.54 11.06 1.68
N VAL A 246 11.87 10.99 1.74
CA VAL A 246 12.74 11.68 0.79
C VAL A 246 12.99 10.78 -0.40
N LYS A 247 12.72 11.27 -1.61
CA LYS A 247 13.08 10.61 -2.86
C LYS A 247 14.49 11.01 -3.29
N TYR A 248 15.31 10.00 -3.54
CA TYR A 248 16.66 10.11 -4.07
C TYR A 248 16.75 9.49 -5.45
N ASP A 249 17.59 10.04 -6.33
CA ASP A 249 17.91 9.43 -7.62
C ASP A 249 18.73 8.15 -7.43
N LEU A 250 18.44 7.15 -8.27
CA LEU A 250 19.16 5.89 -8.34
C LEU A 250 19.99 5.79 -9.62
N GLN A 251 21.20 5.25 -9.47
CA GLN A 251 21.89 4.58 -10.57
C GLN A 251 21.66 3.09 -10.40
N ALA A 252 20.84 2.51 -11.27
CA ALA A 252 20.39 1.13 -11.20
C ALA A 252 20.54 0.42 -12.55
N PRO A 253 20.69 -0.92 -12.57
CA PRO A 253 20.61 -1.69 -13.80
C PRO A 253 19.22 -1.57 -14.43
N ALA A 254 19.14 -1.80 -15.75
CA ALA A 254 17.84 -1.94 -16.41
C ALA A 254 17.09 -3.15 -15.85
N LEU A 255 15.79 -2.97 -15.64
CA LEU A 255 14.91 -4.04 -15.16
C LEU A 255 14.12 -4.67 -16.31
N PRO A 256 13.69 -5.94 -16.17
CA PRO A 256 12.72 -6.53 -17.07
C PRO A 256 11.44 -5.69 -17.14
N VAL A 257 10.87 -5.63 -18.33
CA VAL A 257 9.56 -5.01 -18.58
C VAL A 257 8.50 -5.85 -17.88
N VAL A 258 7.79 -5.25 -16.91
CA VAL A 258 6.70 -5.92 -16.18
C VAL A 258 5.39 -5.17 -16.45
N PRO A 259 4.45 -5.76 -17.24
CA PRO A 259 3.12 -5.19 -17.41
C PRO A 259 2.28 -5.44 -16.16
N LEU A 260 1.53 -4.43 -15.74
CA LEU A 260 0.65 -4.47 -14.57
C LEU A 260 -0.65 -3.72 -14.86
N THR A 261 -1.71 -4.15 -14.18
CA THR A 261 -2.96 -3.40 -14.09
C THR A 261 -3.09 -2.80 -12.69
N LEU A 262 -3.33 -1.49 -12.60
CA LEU A 262 -3.52 -0.78 -11.34
C LEU A 262 -5.00 -0.51 -11.07
N THR A 263 -5.38 -0.49 -9.80
CA THR A 263 -6.70 -0.04 -9.35
C THR A 263 -6.50 0.86 -8.13
N HIS A 264 -7.02 2.08 -8.16
CA HIS A 264 -6.96 2.98 -7.00
C HIS A 264 -7.80 2.45 -5.86
N ILE A 265 -7.25 2.52 -4.65
CA ILE A 265 -7.96 2.09 -3.45
C ILE A 265 -8.29 3.24 -2.52
N ASN A 266 -7.81 4.45 -2.80
CA ASN A 266 -8.24 5.60 -1.99
C ASN A 266 -9.75 5.84 -2.13
N PRO A 267 -10.50 6.05 -1.04
CA PRO A 267 -11.96 6.19 -1.10
C PRO A 267 -12.50 7.28 -2.05
N MET A 268 -11.77 8.37 -2.27
CA MET A 268 -12.18 9.46 -3.18
C MET A 268 -11.83 9.14 -4.65
N LEU A 269 -10.91 8.21 -4.89
CA LEU A 269 -10.39 7.87 -6.21
C LEU A 269 -10.75 6.44 -6.66
N ALA A 270 -11.40 5.65 -5.82
CA ALA A 270 -11.72 4.24 -6.09
C ALA A 270 -12.64 4.04 -7.31
N GLY A 271 -13.37 5.09 -7.73
CA GLY A 271 -14.20 5.07 -8.94
C GLY A 271 -13.44 5.32 -10.25
N LEU A 272 -12.13 5.57 -10.20
CA LEU A 272 -11.34 5.80 -11.40
C LEU A 272 -11.17 4.53 -12.25
N PRO A 273 -11.01 4.65 -13.57
CA PRO A 273 -10.73 3.51 -14.44
C PRO A 273 -9.44 2.79 -14.02
N LYS A 274 -9.41 1.47 -14.22
CA LYS A 274 -8.17 0.70 -14.08
C LYS A 274 -7.11 1.21 -15.05
N GLU A 275 -5.86 1.23 -14.59
CA GLU A 275 -4.74 1.73 -15.39
C GLU A 275 -3.88 0.56 -15.88
N GLN A 276 -3.35 0.66 -17.09
CA GLN A 276 -2.24 -0.18 -17.50
C GLN A 276 -0.93 0.54 -17.25
N VAL A 277 0.09 -0.21 -16.82
CA VAL A 277 1.42 0.33 -16.56
C VAL A 277 2.47 -0.71 -16.89
N THR A 278 3.58 -0.24 -17.44
CA THR A 278 4.79 -1.02 -17.54
C THR A 278 5.86 -0.40 -16.65
N LEU A 279 6.51 -1.25 -15.86
CA LEU A 279 7.64 -0.81 -15.05
C LEU A 279 8.87 -0.61 -15.94
N ASN A 280 9.33 0.62 -16.00
CA ASN A 280 10.62 0.96 -16.60
C ASN A 280 11.64 1.21 -15.47
N SER A 281 12.93 0.98 -15.77
CA SER A 281 14.08 1.08 -14.85
C SER A 281 13.90 2.15 -13.76
N PRO A 282 14.23 1.86 -12.50
CA PRO A 282 13.80 2.66 -11.37
C PRO A 282 14.62 3.95 -11.29
N PRO A 283 14.01 5.13 -11.45
CA PRO A 283 14.72 6.39 -11.30
C PRO A 283 15.05 6.72 -9.85
N GLN A 284 14.26 6.24 -8.86
CA GLN A 284 14.31 6.81 -7.51
C GLN A 284 14.02 5.81 -6.38
N LEU A 285 14.56 6.12 -5.21
CA LEU A 285 14.28 5.46 -3.94
C LEU A 285 13.69 6.48 -2.96
N ALA A 286 12.52 6.20 -2.41
CA ALA A 286 11.90 6.96 -1.35
C ALA A 286 12.23 6.31 0.01
N VAL A 287 12.86 7.06 0.92
CA VAL A 287 13.29 6.57 2.24
C VAL A 287 12.69 7.42 3.36
N PRO A 288 12.34 6.82 4.52
CA PRO A 288 11.64 7.51 5.58
C PRO A 288 12.55 8.45 6.36
N VAL A 289 11.99 9.63 6.68
CA VAL A 289 12.65 10.67 7.47
C VAL A 289 11.72 11.24 8.53
N ALA A 290 12.30 11.88 9.55
CA ALA A 290 11.61 12.78 10.47
C ALA A 290 11.99 14.23 10.16
N LYS A 291 11.13 15.18 10.57
CA LYS A 291 11.35 16.63 10.37
C LYS A 291 11.53 17.34 11.71
N ASN A 292 12.50 18.25 11.79
CA ASN A 292 12.73 19.17 12.90
C ASN A 292 12.81 18.49 14.28
N GLY A 293 13.39 17.28 14.33
CA GLY A 293 13.50 16.49 15.56
C GLY A 293 12.19 15.86 16.04
N VAL A 294 11.06 16.10 15.36
CA VAL A 294 9.77 15.49 15.69
C VAL A 294 9.70 14.10 15.06
N ILE A 295 9.83 13.07 15.90
CA ILE A 295 9.84 11.66 15.49
C ILE A 295 8.48 10.99 15.73
N PRO A 296 8.12 9.96 14.93
CA PRO A 296 6.91 9.19 15.20
C PRO A 296 6.99 8.51 16.58
N PRO A 297 5.88 8.42 17.32
CA PRO A 297 5.84 7.72 18.59
C PRO A 297 5.93 6.20 18.40
N ASP A 298 6.38 5.52 19.45
CA ASP A 298 6.27 4.08 19.60
C ASP A 298 4.83 3.66 19.95
#